data_AF-A0A1M7G8S9-F1
#
_entry.id   AF-A0A1M7G8S9-F1
#
_cell.length_a   1.000
_cell.length_b   1.000
_cell.length_c   1.000
_cell.angle_alpha   90.00
_cell.angle_beta   90.00
_cell.angle_gamma   90.00
#
_symmetry.space_group_name_H-M   'P 1'
#
loop_
_entity.id
_entity.type
_entity.pdbx_description
1 polymer ?
#
loop_
_entity_poly.entity_id
_entity_poly.type
_entity_poly.pdbx_seq_one_letter_code
_entity_poly.pdbx_strand_id
1 'polypeptide(L)'
;MKKISLIAILLSGILFLENCKKDTVSAISTSTSLMIANIKDSTWYTDTVTSTLTFNSAANTKTFTCEGTAFNKRITISLTKSTSINSSGFPLGTYTVDATPNLQLAFLTPQRNSQGNVVYTPNGVVASGSGTVVVSAIDSVKNQITGTFNFTTLVNNYDNNGNIISVTVAAVSGGGFNSMPYTFSVK
;
A
#
# COMPACT_ATOMS: atom_id res chain seq x y z
N MET A 1 15.99 -58.17 19.83
CA MET A 1 16.46 -57.14 18.88
C MET A 1 15.29 -56.28 18.38
N LYS A 2 14.62 -55.50 19.25
CA LYS A 2 13.47 -54.64 18.86
C LYS A 2 13.43 -53.26 19.53
N LYS A 3 14.50 -52.86 20.24
CA LYS A 3 14.53 -51.59 20.99
C LYS A 3 15.48 -50.53 20.41
N ILE A 4 16.37 -50.91 19.49
CA ILE A 4 17.35 -50.00 18.89
C ILE A 4 16.79 -49.30 17.63
N SER A 5 15.75 -49.87 17.02
CA SER A 5 15.16 -49.32 15.78
C SER A 5 14.27 -48.09 15.99
N LEU A 6 13.75 -47.84 17.20
CA LEU A 6 12.83 -46.74 17.46
C LEU A 6 13.55 -45.40 17.70
N ILE A 7 14.76 -45.45 18.28
CA ILE A 7 15.57 -44.25 18.56
C ILE A 7 16.19 -43.69 17.28
N ALA A 8 16.57 -44.56 16.33
CA ALA A 8 17.12 -44.13 15.04
C ALA A 8 16.08 -43.42 14.16
N ILE A 9 14.79 -43.78 14.26
CA ILE A 9 13.71 -43.14 13.48
C ILE A 9 13.29 -41.80 14.10
N LEU A 10 13.36 -41.65 15.43
CA LEU A 10 13.03 -40.39 16.10
C LEU A 10 14.08 -39.29 15.84
N LEU A 11 15.36 -39.67 15.71
CA LEU A 11 16.45 -38.71 15.46
C LEU A 11 16.46 -38.19 14.01
N SER A 12 15.93 -38.96 13.05
CA SER A 12 15.81 -38.53 11.65
C SER A 12 14.65 -37.57 11.38
N GLY A 13 13.63 -37.52 12.26
CA GLY A 13 12.48 -36.61 12.10
C GLY A 13 12.77 -35.16 12.50
N ILE A 14 13.75 -34.94 13.39
CA ILE A 14 14.10 -33.60 13.89
C ILE A 14 14.91 -32.79 12.85
N LEU A 15 15.67 -33.46 11.99
CA LEU A 15 16.46 -32.81 10.93
C LEU A 15 15.60 -32.30 9.75
N PHE A 16 14.33 -32.69 9.64
CA PHE A 16 13.41 -32.16 8.62
C PHE A 16 12.60 -30.94 9.08
N LEU A 17 12.65 -30.56 10.37
CA LEU A 17 11.95 -29.38 10.88
C LEU A 17 12.78 -28.08 10.76
N GLU A 18 14.09 -28.17 10.53
CA GLU A 18 14.95 -26.98 10.35
C GLU A 18 14.93 -26.40 8.93
N ASN A 19 14.33 -27.10 7.95
CA ASN A 19 14.18 -26.57 6.58
C ASN A 19 12.88 -25.78 6.35
N CYS A 20 12.08 -25.54 7.39
CA CYS A 20 11.12 -24.44 7.37
C CYS A 20 11.86 -23.12 7.65
N LYS A 21 12.87 -22.80 6.83
CA LYS A 21 13.31 -21.42 6.71
C LYS A 21 12.14 -20.70 6.07
N LYS A 22 11.38 -19.97 6.90
CA LYS A 22 10.51 -18.90 6.46
C LYS A 22 11.30 -18.12 5.40
N ASP A 23 10.83 -18.14 4.17
CA ASP A 23 11.32 -17.25 3.13
C ASP A 23 11.10 -15.83 3.65
N THR A 24 12.10 -15.30 4.33
CA THR A 24 12.19 -13.88 4.60
C THR A 24 12.70 -13.29 3.31
N VAL A 25 11.76 -12.86 2.49
CA VAL A 25 12.02 -11.97 1.37
C VAL A 25 12.86 -10.81 1.89
N SER A 26 14.16 -10.84 1.56
CA SER A 26 15.10 -9.76 1.84
C SER A 26 14.84 -8.62 0.88
N ALA A 27 14.13 -7.59 1.38
CA ALA A 27 14.44 -6.18 1.15
C ALA A 27 13.50 -5.33 2.05
N ILE A 28 13.75 -5.32 3.36
CA ILE A 28 13.20 -4.25 4.19
C ILE A 28 14.20 -3.08 4.07
N SER A 29 13.83 -2.07 3.31
CA SER A 29 14.37 -0.72 3.50
C SER A 29 14.19 -0.39 4.99
N THR A 30 15.28 -0.31 5.76
CA THR A 30 15.28 -0.03 7.21
C THR A 30 14.97 1.45 7.48
N SER A 31 14.04 2.04 6.73
CA SER A 31 13.55 3.37 7.00
C SER A 31 12.68 3.34 8.26
N THR A 32 12.94 4.26 9.18
CA THR A 32 12.04 4.54 10.30
C THR A 32 10.80 5.32 9.86
N SER A 33 10.75 5.81 8.61
CA SER A 33 9.58 6.45 8.06
C SER A 33 8.48 5.41 7.87
N LEU A 34 7.28 5.74 8.36
CA LEU A 34 6.12 4.88 8.25
C LEU A 34 5.72 4.64 6.79
N MET A 35 6.03 5.58 5.90
CA MET A 35 5.80 5.45 4.46
C MET A 35 6.94 6.08 3.65
N ILE A 36 7.38 5.36 2.63
CA ILE A 36 8.50 5.70 1.74
C ILE A 36 8.14 5.35 0.30
N ALA A 37 8.68 6.08 -0.68
CA ALA A 37 8.66 5.71 -2.09
C ALA A 37 9.78 6.40 -2.86
N ASN A 38 10.07 5.97 -4.08
CA ASN A 38 10.84 6.73 -5.05
C ASN A 38 9.89 7.44 -6.01
N ILE A 39 10.07 8.74 -6.21
CA ILE A 39 9.28 9.57 -7.11
C ILE A 39 10.26 10.21 -8.11
N LYS A 40 10.18 9.81 -9.39
CA LYS A 40 11.11 10.28 -10.44
C LYS A 40 12.58 10.21 -9.99
N ASP A 41 13.00 9.01 -9.56
CA ASP A 41 14.37 8.67 -9.13
C ASP A 41 14.88 9.36 -7.85
N SER A 42 14.03 10.12 -7.16
CA SER A 42 14.33 10.67 -5.83
C SER A 42 13.57 9.92 -4.75
N THR A 43 14.26 9.50 -3.69
CA THR A 43 13.59 8.91 -2.53
C THR A 43 12.81 9.97 -1.77
N TRP A 44 11.56 9.65 -1.49
CA TRP A 44 10.60 10.45 -0.77
C TRP A 44 10.25 9.73 0.54
N TYR A 45 10.47 10.44 1.64
CA TYR A 45 10.13 9.99 2.99
C TYR A 45 8.98 10.84 3.49
N THR A 46 7.99 10.22 4.13
CA THR A 46 6.89 10.97 4.73
C THR A 46 7.30 11.75 5.97
N ASP A 47 6.77 12.96 6.11
CA ASP A 47 6.84 13.80 7.31
C ASP A 47 5.64 13.51 8.21
N THR A 48 4.47 13.37 7.57
CA THR A 48 3.20 13.07 8.22
C THR A 48 2.52 11.93 7.50
N VAL A 49 1.89 11.05 8.28
CA VAL A 49 1.02 10.01 7.76
C VAL A 49 -0.26 9.96 8.56
N THR A 50 -1.38 9.79 7.86
CA THR A 50 -2.66 9.42 8.47
C THR A 50 -3.15 8.14 7.84
N SER A 51 -3.69 7.23 8.65
CA SER A 51 -4.31 6.02 8.11
C SER A 51 -5.51 5.57 8.92
N THR A 52 -6.51 5.05 8.24
CA THR A 52 -7.75 4.57 8.85
C THR A 52 -8.20 3.27 8.21
N LEU A 53 -8.88 2.44 9.00
CA LEU A 53 -9.62 1.30 8.52
C LEU A 53 -11.08 1.47 8.95
N THR A 54 -11.98 1.56 7.99
CA THR A 54 -13.41 1.69 8.26
C THR A 54 -14.14 0.46 7.77
N PHE A 55 -14.97 -0.12 8.63
CA PHE A 55 -15.99 -1.09 8.21
C PHE A 55 -17.33 -0.37 8.04
N ASN A 56 -17.93 -0.43 6.84
CA ASN A 56 -19.28 0.03 6.57
C ASN A 56 -20.24 -1.16 6.69
N SER A 57 -21.09 -1.12 7.71
CA SER A 57 -22.03 -2.18 8.05
C SER A 57 -23.16 -2.35 7.03
N ALA A 58 -23.66 -1.25 6.46
CA ALA A 58 -24.72 -1.29 5.47
C ALA A 58 -24.26 -1.92 4.13
N ALA A 59 -23.03 -1.59 3.70
CA ALA A 59 -22.46 -2.09 2.45
C ALA A 59 -21.67 -3.41 2.62
N ASN A 60 -21.41 -3.84 3.87
CA ASN A 60 -20.47 -4.92 4.19
C ASN A 60 -19.10 -4.74 3.52
N THR A 61 -18.57 -3.52 3.54
CA THR A 61 -17.27 -3.17 2.94
C THR A 61 -16.27 -2.75 4.01
N LYS A 62 -15.00 -3.07 3.79
CA LYS A 62 -13.89 -2.43 4.50
C LYS A 62 -13.15 -1.51 3.57
N THR A 63 -12.82 -0.32 4.06
CA THR A 63 -11.96 0.61 3.36
C THR A 63 -10.77 0.96 4.24
N PHE A 64 -9.58 0.57 3.80
CA PHE A 64 -8.33 1.09 4.35
C PHE A 64 -7.92 2.34 3.56
N THR A 65 -7.59 3.41 4.25
CA THR A 65 -7.03 4.62 3.63
C THR A 65 -5.71 4.96 4.30
N CYS A 66 -4.73 5.39 3.51
CA CYS A 66 -3.44 5.87 3.98
C CYS A 66 -3.04 7.10 3.16
N GLU A 67 -2.66 8.16 3.83
CA GLU A 67 -2.18 9.39 3.21
C GLU A 67 -0.85 9.78 3.83
N GLY A 68 0.20 9.80 3.00
CA GLY A 68 1.51 10.31 3.38
C GLY A 68 1.78 11.66 2.72
N THR A 69 2.28 12.64 3.48
CA THR A 69 2.65 13.97 2.98
C THR A 69 4.09 14.33 3.38
N ALA A 70 4.87 14.82 2.42
CA ALA A 70 6.18 15.43 2.64
C ALA A 70 6.63 16.25 1.43
N PHE A 71 7.49 17.26 1.64
CA PHE A 71 8.08 18.09 0.58
C PHE A 71 7.07 18.57 -0.48
N ASN A 72 5.91 19.08 -0.05
CA ASN A 72 4.84 19.53 -0.95
C ASN A 72 4.36 18.44 -1.93
N LYS A 73 4.39 17.18 -1.50
CA LYS A 73 3.91 16.02 -2.25
C LYS A 73 3.09 15.16 -1.33
N ARG A 74 2.05 14.54 -1.87
CA ARG A 74 1.17 13.64 -1.12
C ARG A 74 0.89 12.38 -1.93
N ILE A 75 0.92 11.24 -1.27
CA ILE A 75 0.47 9.96 -1.84
C ILE A 75 -0.72 9.49 -1.03
N THR A 76 -1.81 9.16 -1.71
CA THR A 76 -2.99 8.56 -1.10
C THR A 76 -3.19 7.15 -1.62
N ILE A 77 -3.48 6.23 -0.71
CA ILE A 77 -3.84 4.85 -1.00
C ILE A 77 -5.22 4.62 -0.40
N SER A 78 -6.15 4.10 -1.19
CA SER A 78 -7.45 3.60 -0.72
C SER A 78 -7.67 2.19 -1.21
N LEU A 79 -7.81 1.25 -0.29
CA LEU A 79 -8.15 -0.14 -0.56
C LEU A 79 -9.56 -0.40 -0.08
N THR A 80 -10.43 -0.86 -0.97
CA THR A 80 -11.80 -1.26 -0.63
C THR A 80 -11.96 -2.76 -0.86
N LYS A 81 -12.53 -3.43 0.15
CA LYS A 81 -12.86 -4.85 0.10
C LYS A 81 -14.34 -5.07 0.43
N SER A 82 -15.09 -5.50 -0.57
CA SER A 82 -16.47 -5.96 -0.41
C SER A 82 -16.55 -7.29 0.34
N THR A 83 -17.76 -7.62 0.79
CA THR A 83 -18.09 -8.85 1.54
C THR A 83 -17.16 -9.07 2.73
N SER A 84 -16.96 -8.01 3.52
CA SER A 84 -16.10 -8.01 4.69
C SER A 84 -16.91 -8.18 5.98
N ILE A 85 -16.24 -8.64 7.04
CA ILE A 85 -16.82 -8.78 8.39
C ILE A 85 -16.40 -7.61 9.28
N ASN A 86 -17.19 -7.27 10.31
CA ASN A 86 -16.81 -6.25 11.29
C ASN A 86 -15.61 -6.72 12.14
N SER A 87 -14.39 -6.31 11.77
CA SER A 87 -13.19 -6.56 12.55
C SER A 87 -12.10 -5.54 12.25
N SER A 88 -11.15 -5.36 13.15
CA SER A 88 -9.99 -4.48 12.96
C SER A 88 -8.96 -5.02 11.97
N GLY A 89 -9.07 -6.26 11.48
CA GLY A 89 -8.17 -6.78 10.45
C GLY A 89 -8.51 -6.33 9.02
N PHE A 90 -7.54 -6.40 8.11
CA PHE A 90 -7.75 -6.21 6.67
C PHE A 90 -7.16 -7.41 5.90
N PRO A 91 -7.77 -7.88 4.81
CA PRO A 91 -7.26 -9.05 4.10
C PRO A 91 -5.89 -8.80 3.48
N LEU A 92 -4.99 -9.77 3.66
CA LEU A 92 -3.72 -9.82 2.96
C LEU A 92 -3.95 -10.11 1.48
N GLY A 93 -3.04 -9.64 0.64
CA GLY A 93 -3.07 -9.92 -0.79
C GLY A 93 -2.61 -8.76 -1.65
N THR A 94 -2.73 -8.99 -2.95
CA THR A 94 -2.39 -8.01 -3.99
C THR A 94 -3.67 -7.35 -4.50
N TYR A 95 -3.65 -6.04 -4.55
CA TYR A 95 -4.70 -5.19 -5.06
C TYR A 95 -4.13 -4.42 -6.25
N THR A 96 -4.86 -4.40 -7.36
CA THR A 96 -4.45 -3.71 -8.59
C THR A 96 -5.45 -2.62 -8.92
N VAL A 97 -4.96 -1.49 -9.45
CA VAL A 97 -5.85 -0.47 -9.99
C VAL A 97 -6.52 -1.08 -11.22
N ASP A 98 -7.83 -1.25 -11.19
CA ASP A 98 -8.61 -1.82 -12.28
C ASP A 98 -9.86 -0.96 -12.54
N ALA A 99 -10.86 -1.49 -13.25
CA ALA A 99 -12.11 -0.77 -13.53
C ALA A 99 -13.04 -0.72 -12.31
N THR A 100 -12.79 -1.54 -11.29
CA THR A 100 -13.49 -1.49 -10.00
C THR A 100 -12.72 -0.63 -9.00
N PRO A 101 -13.41 0.13 -8.13
CA PRO A 101 -12.75 1.03 -7.18
C PRO A 101 -12.16 0.29 -5.95
N ASN A 102 -11.63 -0.93 -6.15
CA ASN A 102 -11.03 -1.74 -5.08
C ASN A 102 -9.66 -1.21 -4.65
N LEU A 103 -8.91 -0.60 -5.57
CA LEU A 103 -7.69 0.14 -5.28
C LEU A 103 -7.73 1.48 -5.99
N GLN A 104 -7.57 2.55 -5.23
CA GLN A 104 -7.36 3.90 -5.74
C GLN A 104 -6.02 4.42 -5.22
N LEU A 105 -5.21 4.93 -6.13
CA LEU A 105 -3.93 5.55 -5.86
C LEU A 105 -3.95 6.96 -6.43
N ALA A 106 -3.34 7.90 -5.73
CA ALA A 106 -3.07 9.20 -6.29
C ALA A 106 -1.74 9.74 -5.77
N PHE A 107 -1.05 10.45 -6.67
CA PHE A 107 0.06 11.33 -6.35
C PHE A 107 -0.44 12.76 -6.52
N LEU A 108 -0.37 13.56 -5.46
CA LEU A 108 -0.90 14.91 -5.42
C LEU A 108 0.22 15.93 -5.18
N THR A 109 0.09 17.07 -5.84
CA THR A 109 0.96 18.23 -5.67
C THR A 109 0.10 19.46 -5.31
N PRO A 110 0.67 20.46 -4.60
CA PRO A 110 -0.05 21.67 -4.28
C PRO A 110 -0.35 22.47 -5.54
N GLN A 111 -1.57 22.95 -5.64
CA GLN A 111 -2.04 23.91 -6.64
C GLN A 111 -2.86 24.98 -5.91
N ARG A 112 -2.95 26.18 -6.49
CA ARG A 112 -3.88 27.21 -5.97
C ARG A 112 -5.25 26.97 -6.57
N ASN A 113 -6.28 26.92 -5.73
CA ASN A 113 -7.67 26.90 -6.19
C ASN A 113 -8.13 28.32 -6.62
N SER A 114 -9.37 28.44 -7.11
CA SER A 114 -9.94 29.71 -7.58
C SER A 114 -10.11 30.76 -6.48
N GLN A 115 -10.01 30.39 -5.20
CA GLN A 115 -9.98 31.31 -4.04
C GLN A 115 -8.56 31.67 -3.60
N GLY A 116 -7.52 31.20 -4.30
CA GLY A 116 -6.11 31.46 -3.98
C GLY A 116 -5.51 30.55 -2.90
N ASN A 117 -6.29 29.63 -2.33
CA ASN A 117 -5.86 28.69 -1.31
C ASN A 117 -5.03 27.55 -1.93
N VAL A 118 -3.96 27.14 -1.25
CA VAL A 118 -3.17 25.97 -1.65
C VAL A 118 -3.92 24.70 -1.27
N VAL A 119 -4.21 23.87 -2.28
CA VAL A 119 -4.87 22.57 -2.13
C VAL A 119 -4.05 21.49 -2.82
N TYR A 120 -4.10 20.26 -2.31
CA TYR A 120 -3.49 19.13 -3.00
C TYR A 120 -4.42 18.61 -4.09
N THR A 121 -3.94 18.58 -5.33
CA THR A 121 -4.68 18.06 -6.47
C THR A 121 -3.92 16.91 -7.11
N PRO A 122 -4.61 15.90 -7.68
CA PRO A 122 -3.95 14.83 -8.42
C PRO A 122 -3.03 15.38 -9.52
N ASN A 123 -1.78 14.97 -9.48
CA ASN A 123 -0.80 15.25 -10.52
C ASN A 123 -0.85 14.12 -11.55
N GLY A 124 -1.88 14.15 -12.39
CA GLY A 124 -2.16 13.13 -13.39
C GLY A 124 -3.10 12.03 -12.91
N VAL A 125 -3.39 11.11 -13.82
CA VAL A 125 -4.31 9.99 -13.61
C VAL A 125 -3.53 8.70 -13.44
N VAL A 126 -3.91 7.89 -12.45
CA VAL A 126 -3.48 6.49 -12.35
C VAL A 126 -4.47 5.63 -13.12
N ALA A 127 -4.08 5.17 -14.30
CA ALA A 127 -4.93 4.35 -15.15
C ALA A 127 -5.03 2.91 -14.62
N SER A 128 -6.09 2.20 -15.03
CA SER A 128 -6.20 0.76 -14.78
C SER A 128 -4.97 0.01 -15.31
N GLY A 129 -4.47 -0.96 -14.55
CA GLY A 129 -3.23 -1.68 -14.80
C GLY A 129 -1.95 -0.92 -14.44
N SER A 130 -2.03 0.37 -14.07
CA SER A 130 -0.86 1.22 -13.82
C SER A 130 -0.52 1.39 -12.33
N GLY A 131 -1.07 0.55 -11.46
CA GLY A 131 -0.79 0.62 -10.03
C GLY A 131 -1.14 -0.65 -9.27
N THR A 132 -0.36 -0.95 -8.23
CA THR A 132 -0.50 -2.13 -7.38
C THR A 132 -0.18 -1.78 -5.93
N VAL A 133 -0.90 -2.40 -5.01
CA VAL A 133 -0.61 -2.42 -3.58
C VAL A 133 -0.60 -3.87 -3.11
N VAL A 134 0.40 -4.27 -2.33
CA VAL A 134 0.46 -5.58 -1.69
C VAL A 134 0.38 -5.38 -0.19
N VAL A 135 -0.67 -5.93 0.45
CA VAL A 135 -0.78 -6.00 1.90
C VAL A 135 -0.14 -7.29 2.37
N SER A 136 1.00 -7.18 3.06
CA SER A 136 1.84 -8.33 3.44
C SER A 136 1.69 -8.73 4.91
N ALA A 137 1.28 -7.81 5.79
CA ALA A 137 0.97 -8.14 7.17
C ALA A 137 -0.12 -7.22 7.75
N ILE A 138 -0.86 -7.77 8.72
CA ILE A 138 -1.83 -7.05 9.53
C ILE A 138 -1.70 -7.54 10.99
N ASP A 139 -1.51 -6.61 11.92
CA ASP A 139 -1.64 -6.84 13.35
C ASP A 139 -2.92 -6.10 13.81
N SER A 140 -4.00 -6.86 13.93
CA SER A 140 -5.32 -6.32 14.30
C SER A 140 -5.46 -6.03 15.80
N VAL A 141 -4.48 -6.43 16.61
CA VAL A 141 -4.44 -6.13 18.05
C VAL A 141 -3.77 -4.78 18.28
N LYS A 142 -2.67 -4.51 17.56
CA LYS A 142 -1.96 -3.22 17.60
C LYS A 142 -2.47 -2.20 16.59
N ASN A 143 -3.42 -2.58 15.75
CA ASN A 143 -3.90 -1.80 14.62
C ASN A 143 -2.77 -1.32 13.71
N GLN A 144 -1.93 -2.26 13.24
CA GLN A 144 -0.82 -1.97 12.34
C GLN A 144 -0.95 -2.76 11.03
N ILE A 145 -0.61 -2.13 9.91
CA ILE A 145 -0.63 -2.75 8.58
C ILE A 145 0.70 -2.52 7.86
N THR A 146 1.18 -3.53 7.15
CA THR A 146 2.43 -3.47 6.38
C THR A 146 2.16 -3.88 4.94
N GLY A 147 2.81 -3.19 4.01
CA GLY A 147 2.66 -3.47 2.60
C GLY A 147 3.57 -2.64 1.71
N THR A 148 3.50 -2.93 0.42
CA THR A 148 4.23 -2.23 -0.63
C THR A 148 3.28 -1.66 -1.67
N PHE A 149 3.74 -0.67 -2.42
CA PHE A 149 2.97 -0.08 -3.51
C PHE A 149 3.87 0.42 -4.64
N ASN A 150 3.30 0.47 -5.83
CA ASN A 150 3.89 1.12 -6.99
C ASN A 150 2.75 1.60 -7.89
N PHE A 151 2.95 2.72 -8.58
CA PHE A 151 2.03 3.18 -9.60
C PHE A 151 2.65 4.23 -10.50
N THR A 152 1.99 4.48 -11.62
CA THR A 152 2.35 5.52 -12.57
C THR A 152 1.18 6.48 -12.73
N THR A 153 1.50 7.78 -12.75
CA THR A 153 0.56 8.83 -13.13
C THR A 153 0.89 9.37 -14.52
N LEU A 154 -0.17 9.67 -15.30
CA LEU A 154 -0.08 10.28 -16.62
C LEU A 154 -0.74 11.67 -16.59
N VAL A 155 0.00 12.68 -17.02
CA VAL A 155 -0.50 14.05 -17.24
C VAL A 155 -0.44 14.33 -18.73
N ASN A 156 -1.59 14.54 -19.35
CA ASN A 156 -1.65 15.03 -20.73
C ASN A 156 -1.59 16.56 -20.69
N ASN A 157 -0.63 17.12 -21.42
CA ASN A 157 -0.54 18.56 -21.63
C ASN A 157 -1.17 18.89 -22.99
N TYR A 158 -2.02 19.90 -23.01
CA TYR A 158 -2.79 20.28 -24.19
C TYR A 158 -2.38 21.66 -24.72
N ASP A 159 -2.49 21.86 -26.03
CA ASP A 159 -2.47 23.21 -26.61
C ASP A 159 -3.82 23.93 -26.40
N ASN A 160 -3.90 25.18 -26.87
CA ASN A 160 -5.14 25.98 -26.80
C ASN A 160 -6.29 25.43 -27.65
N ASN A 161 -6.02 24.47 -28.55
CA ASN A 161 -7.02 23.84 -29.39
C ASN A 161 -7.52 22.51 -28.79
N GLY A 162 -6.99 22.09 -27.64
CA GLY A 162 -7.34 20.83 -26.99
C GLY A 162 -6.59 19.61 -27.55
N ASN A 163 -5.55 19.80 -28.35
CA ASN A 163 -4.70 18.70 -28.82
C ASN A 163 -3.64 18.37 -27.77
N ILE A 164 -3.36 17.07 -27.57
CA ILE A 164 -2.25 16.64 -26.71
C ILE A 164 -0.93 17.00 -27.38
N ILE A 165 -0.12 17.82 -26.71
CA ILE A 165 1.22 18.22 -27.18
C ILE A 165 2.35 17.47 -26.47
N SER A 166 2.10 16.97 -25.26
CA SER A 166 3.05 16.12 -24.54
C SER A 166 2.34 15.31 -23.45
N VAL A 167 2.98 14.23 -23.02
CA VAL A 167 2.55 13.43 -21.87
C VAL A 167 3.68 13.42 -20.86
N THR A 168 3.39 13.85 -19.64
CA THR A 168 4.31 13.74 -18.51
C THR A 168 3.96 12.51 -17.70
N VAL A 169 4.96 11.67 -17.47
CA VAL A 169 4.84 10.46 -16.66
C VAL A 169 5.52 10.70 -15.31
N ALA A 170 4.86 10.37 -14.20
CA ALA A 170 5.52 10.25 -12.92
C ALA A 170 5.33 8.84 -12.35
N ALA A 171 6.43 8.09 -12.31
CA ALA A 171 6.49 6.79 -11.68
C ALA A 171 6.73 6.96 -10.17
N VAL A 172 5.93 6.25 -9.39
CA VAL A 172 6.09 6.04 -7.96
C VAL A 172 6.43 4.58 -7.77
N SER A 173 7.68 4.29 -7.39
CA SER A 173 8.23 2.94 -7.32
C SER A 173 8.87 2.66 -5.97
N GLY A 174 9.09 1.39 -5.64
CA GLY A 174 9.69 1.00 -4.35
C GLY A 174 8.91 1.52 -3.14
N GLY A 175 7.60 1.74 -3.29
CA GLY A 175 6.75 2.27 -2.24
C GLY A 175 6.53 1.23 -1.14
N GLY A 176 6.57 1.68 0.11
CA GLY A 176 6.32 0.84 1.28
C GLY A 176 5.61 1.61 2.37
N PHE A 177 4.73 0.93 3.11
CA PHE A 177 4.25 1.36 4.41
C PHE A 177 4.55 0.27 5.43
N ASN A 178 5.30 0.61 6.48
CA ASN A 178 5.90 -0.34 7.42
C ASN A 178 5.26 -0.20 8.80
N SER A 179 4.58 -1.24 9.27
CA SER A 179 3.89 -1.26 10.57
C SER A 179 3.03 0.00 10.79
N MET A 180 2.36 0.43 9.72
CA MET A 180 1.59 1.66 9.66
C MET A 180 0.44 1.60 10.67
N PRO A 181 0.42 2.45 11.71
CA PRO A 181 -0.70 2.49 12.64
C PRO A 181 -1.94 3.05 11.96
N TYR A 182 -3.08 2.39 12.15
CA TYR A 182 -4.39 2.86 11.69
C TYR A 182 -5.38 2.99 12.85
N THR A 183 -6.36 3.86 12.67
CA THR A 183 -7.55 3.88 13.54
C THR A 183 -8.64 3.01 12.92
N PHE A 184 -9.20 2.07 13.69
CA PHE A 184 -10.35 1.28 13.27
C PHE A 184 -11.66 1.97 13.66
N SER A 185 -12.62 2.02 12.74
CA SER A 185 -13.94 2.60 12.97
C SER A 185 -15.03 1.79 12.26
N VAL A 186 -16.24 1.82 12.82
CA VAL A 186 -17.44 1.24 12.22
C VAL A 186 -18.36 2.39 11.80
N LYS A 187 -18.89 2.30 10.58
CA LYS A 187 -19.87 3.23 10.01
C LYS A 187 -21.13 2.51 9.56
#